data_AF-A0A8S1EQH3-F1
#
_entry.id   AF-A0A8S1EQH3-F1
#
_cell.length_a   1.000
_cell.length_b   1.000
_cell.length_c   1.000
_cell.angle_alpha   90.00
_cell.angle_beta   90.00
_cell.angle_gamma   90.00
#
_symmetry.space_group_name_H-M   'P 1'
#
loop_
_entity.id
_entity.type
_entity.pdbx_description
1 polymer ?
#
loop_
_entity_poly.entity_id
_entity_poly.type
_entity_poly.pdbx_seq_one_letter_code
_entity_poly.pdbx_strand_id
1 'polypeptide(L)'
;MKFLTIGAFISTFFALSLSDCYFPFLESGGECGSDADCGGNPCVMDVSSVKRVCCKNKPGTVAPECPAGTSYSGLPVLCDPSDGADGCPAGLSCVPSVTSFTKDPASPGSICCK
;
A
#
# COMPACT_ATOMS: atom_id res chain seq x y z
N MET A 1 24.25 12.34 -47.13
CA MET A 1 24.95 11.70 -45.98
C MET A 1 24.85 12.70 -44.84
N LYS A 2 24.31 12.47 -43.66
CA LYS A 2 24.16 11.24 -42.87
C LYS A 2 23.11 11.54 -41.78
N PHE A 3 22.28 10.53 -41.51
CA PHE A 3 21.20 10.50 -40.52
C PHE A 3 21.65 10.90 -39.11
N LEU A 4 20.78 11.58 -38.37
CA LEU A 4 20.57 11.25 -36.95
C LEU A 4 19.18 11.71 -36.50
N THR A 5 18.23 10.78 -36.64
CA THR A 5 16.92 10.79 -35.98
C THR A 5 17.18 10.79 -34.47
N ILE A 6 17.03 11.95 -33.82
CA ILE A 6 17.04 12.03 -32.36
C ILE A 6 15.70 11.45 -31.91
N GLY A 7 15.71 10.15 -31.64
CA GLY A 7 14.56 9.43 -31.11
C GLY A 7 14.07 10.15 -29.86
N ALA A 8 12.79 10.50 -29.85
CA ALA A 8 12.08 10.92 -28.67
C ALA A 8 12.12 9.78 -27.65
N PHE A 9 13.16 9.74 -26.82
CA PHE A 9 13.13 9.05 -25.55
C PHE A 9 12.17 9.87 -24.68
N ILE A 10 10.89 9.53 -24.78
CA ILE A 10 9.88 9.93 -23.81
C ILE A 10 10.34 9.29 -22.50
N SER A 11 11.18 10.03 -21.79
CA SER A 11 11.51 9.76 -20.41
C SER A 11 10.24 10.06 -19.64
N THR A 12 9.33 9.09 -19.63
CA THR A 12 8.20 9.06 -18.71
C THR A 12 8.83 9.02 -17.34
N PHE A 13 9.11 10.20 -16.78
CA PHE A 13 9.29 10.35 -15.35
C PHE A 13 8.01 9.82 -14.74
N PHE A 14 8.03 8.55 -14.33
CA PHE A 14 7.14 8.09 -13.29
C PHE A 14 7.47 8.97 -12.11
N ALA A 15 6.69 10.04 -11.94
CA ALA A 15 6.53 10.67 -10.65
C ALA A 15 6.03 9.54 -9.74
N LEU A 16 6.98 8.87 -9.06
CA LEU A 16 6.72 8.22 -7.80
C LEU A 16 6.31 9.34 -6.86
N SER A 17 5.07 9.81 -7.00
CA SER A 17 4.37 10.39 -5.86
C SER A 17 4.44 9.28 -4.81
N LEU A 18 5.32 9.44 -3.82
CA LEU A 18 5.26 8.63 -2.61
C LEU A 18 3.82 8.80 -2.13
N SER A 19 2.99 7.80 -2.41
CA SER A 19 1.60 7.85 -2.03
C SER A 19 1.58 7.85 -0.52
N ASP A 20 0.97 8.87 0.08
CA ASP A 20 0.92 9.05 1.54
C ASP A 20 0.27 7.86 2.25
N CYS A 21 -0.41 7.00 1.48
CA CYS A 21 -1.00 5.75 1.91
C CYS A 21 -0.06 4.55 1.92
N TYR A 22 1.25 4.74 1.73
CA TYR A 22 2.35 3.76 1.83
C TYR A 22 2.30 2.58 0.84
N PHE A 23 1.12 2.09 0.46
CA PHE A 23 0.93 0.91 -0.37
C PHE A 23 0.46 1.23 -1.79
N PRO A 24 0.91 0.46 -2.81
CA PRO A 24 0.53 0.67 -4.21
C PRO A 24 -0.96 0.44 -4.52
N PHE A 25 -1.64 -0.37 -3.72
CA PHE A 25 -3.08 -0.64 -3.83
C PHE A 25 -3.94 0.42 -3.12
N LEU A 26 -3.34 1.47 -2.55
CA LEU A 26 -4.04 2.56 -1.89
C LEU A 26 -3.79 3.89 -2.59
N GLU A 27 -4.76 4.78 -2.47
CA GLU A 27 -4.66 6.17 -2.90
C GLU A 27 -5.10 7.12 -1.79
N SER A 28 -4.46 8.29 -1.71
CA SER A 28 -4.84 9.34 -0.78
C SER A 28 -6.09 10.06 -1.28
N GLY A 29 -7.03 10.27 -0.37
CA GLY A 29 -8.27 10.99 -0.58
C GLY A 29 -8.27 12.34 0.15
N GLY A 30 -9.47 12.78 0.54
CA GLY A 30 -9.65 14.04 1.28
C GLY A 30 -8.99 14.03 2.66
N GLU A 31 -8.82 15.24 3.21
CA GLU A 31 -8.30 15.44 4.57
C GLU A 31 -9.25 14.87 5.64
N CYS A 32 -8.71 14.36 6.75
CA CYS A 32 -9.49 13.73 7.80
C CYS A 32 -9.02 14.08 9.22
N GLY A 33 -9.92 14.01 10.19
CA GLY A 33 -9.61 14.12 11.62
C GLY A 33 -9.49 12.75 12.31
N SER A 34 -10.14 11.75 11.75
CA SER A 34 -10.25 10.38 12.27
C SER A 34 -10.72 9.41 11.18
N ASP A 35 -10.60 8.10 11.44
CA ASP A 35 -11.07 7.05 10.51
C ASP A 35 -12.58 7.12 10.22
N ALA A 36 -13.37 7.71 11.14
CA ALA A 36 -14.80 7.92 10.97
C ALA A 36 -15.10 8.88 9.81
N ASP A 37 -14.26 9.89 9.61
CA ASP A 37 -14.39 10.88 8.52
C ASP A 37 -14.17 10.22 7.15
N CYS A 38 -13.48 9.08 7.14
CA CYS A 38 -13.13 8.33 5.94
C CYS A 38 -14.10 7.18 5.63
N GLY A 39 -15.22 7.09 6.35
CA GLY A 39 -16.21 6.02 6.17
C GLY A 39 -15.68 4.65 6.56
N GLY A 40 -14.82 4.58 7.59
CA GLY A 40 -14.19 3.34 8.06
C GLY A 40 -12.86 2.99 7.39
N ASN A 41 -12.40 3.80 6.44
CA ASN A 41 -11.05 3.69 5.91
C ASN A 41 -10.02 4.35 6.86
N PRO A 42 -8.76 3.91 6.85
CA PRO A 42 -7.73 4.49 7.71
C PRO A 42 -7.43 5.94 7.36
N CYS A 43 -7.41 6.79 8.38
CA CYS A 43 -6.99 8.18 8.34
C CYS A 43 -5.52 8.28 8.77
N VAL A 44 -4.61 8.44 7.81
CA VAL A 44 -3.16 8.45 8.07
C VAL A 44 -2.55 9.83 7.93
N MET A 45 -1.44 10.06 8.61
CA MET A 45 -0.64 11.27 8.44
C MET A 45 0.12 11.22 7.11
N ASP A 46 -0.20 12.14 6.21
CA ASP A 46 0.65 12.56 5.12
C ASP A 46 1.75 13.47 5.70
N VAL A 47 2.99 12.99 5.64
CA VAL A 47 4.18 13.68 6.15
C VAL A 47 4.63 14.79 5.21
N SER A 48 4.35 14.66 3.91
CA SER A 48 4.71 15.62 2.86
C SER A 48 3.91 16.91 3.00
N SER A 49 2.61 16.81 3.33
CA SER A 49 1.73 17.96 3.54
C SER A 49 1.50 18.31 5.01
N VAL A 50 2.01 17.50 5.95
CA VAL A 50 1.80 17.63 7.40
C VAL A 50 0.30 17.67 7.75
N LYS A 51 -0.47 16.81 7.09
CA LYS A 51 -1.93 16.71 7.26
C LYS A 51 -2.34 15.25 7.34
N ARG A 52 -3.58 15.01 7.75
CA ARG A 52 -4.16 13.67 7.74
C ARG A 52 -5.03 13.50 6.52
N VAL A 53 -4.89 12.36 5.84
CA VAL A 53 -5.63 12.02 4.62
C VAL A 53 -6.25 10.63 4.73
N CYS A 54 -7.43 10.46 4.12
CA CYS A 54 -8.09 9.16 4.04
C CYS A 54 -7.40 8.26 3.02
N CYS A 55 -7.00 7.06 3.42
CA CYS A 55 -6.43 6.08 2.50
C CYS A 55 -7.45 5.04 2.07
N LYS A 56 -7.73 4.98 0.78
CA LYS A 56 -8.76 4.12 0.20
C LYS A 56 -8.16 3.18 -0.83
N ASN A 57 -8.84 2.07 -1.09
CA ASN A 57 -8.45 1.17 -2.17
C ASN A 57 -8.45 1.90 -3.51
N LYS A 58 -7.32 1.86 -4.18
CA LYS A 58 -7.13 2.47 -5.49
C LYS A 58 -7.90 1.69 -6.56
N PRO A 59 -8.73 2.35 -7.38
CA PRO A 59 -9.44 1.70 -8.47
C PRO A 59 -8.51 0.91 -9.40
N GLY A 60 -8.91 -0.31 -9.75
CA GLY A 60 -8.13 -1.19 -10.62
C GLY A 60 -6.94 -1.88 -9.95
N THR A 61 -6.79 -1.75 -8.63
CA THR A 61 -5.82 -2.53 -7.84
C THR A 61 -6.51 -3.60 -7.00
N VAL A 62 -5.76 -4.62 -6.63
CA VAL A 62 -6.23 -5.69 -5.74
C VAL A 62 -5.65 -5.44 -4.35
N ALA A 63 -6.48 -5.45 -3.32
CA ALA A 63 -6.06 -5.31 -1.93
C ALA A 63 -5.71 -6.68 -1.31
N PRO A 64 -4.80 -6.73 -0.33
CA PRO A 64 -4.47 -7.96 0.39
C PRO A 64 -5.65 -8.41 1.25
N GLU A 65 -5.82 -9.72 1.40
CA GLU A 65 -6.87 -10.30 2.25
C GLU A 65 -6.31 -11.40 3.15
N CYS A 66 -6.77 -11.39 4.39
CA CYS A 66 -6.45 -12.43 5.36
C CYS A 66 -7.20 -13.74 5.03
N PRO A 67 -6.62 -14.91 5.35
CA PRO A 67 -7.31 -16.19 5.29
C PRO A 67 -8.60 -16.21 6.11
N ALA A 68 -9.54 -17.09 5.74
CA ALA A 68 -10.85 -17.18 6.37
C ALA A 68 -10.77 -17.31 7.90
N GLY A 69 -11.51 -16.44 8.60
CA GLY A 69 -11.54 -16.39 10.06
C GLY A 69 -10.47 -15.50 10.71
N THR A 70 -9.60 -14.88 9.92
CA THR A 70 -8.58 -13.93 10.40
C THR A 70 -8.77 -12.55 9.79
N SER A 71 -8.30 -11.50 10.47
CA SER A 71 -8.39 -10.13 9.96
C SER A 71 -7.28 -9.23 10.48
N TYR A 72 -7.08 -8.09 9.84
CA TYR A 72 -6.27 -6.99 10.37
C TYR A 72 -7.18 -5.79 10.66
N SER A 73 -6.70 -4.87 11.50
CA SER A 73 -7.37 -3.60 11.78
C SER A 73 -6.57 -2.46 11.15
N GLY A 74 -7.26 -1.56 10.46
CA GLY A 74 -6.63 -0.42 9.78
C GLY A 74 -5.92 -0.83 8.50
N LEU A 75 -4.65 -0.42 8.35
CA LEU A 75 -3.85 -0.73 7.17
C LEU A 75 -3.22 -2.13 7.25
N PRO A 76 -3.24 -2.91 6.16
CA PRO A 76 -2.55 -4.20 6.11
C PRO A 76 -1.04 -3.98 6.27
N VAL A 77 -0.41 -4.71 7.19
CA VAL A 77 1.05 -4.70 7.34
C VAL A 77 1.63 -5.85 6.55
N LEU A 78 2.52 -5.56 5.61
CA LEU A 78 3.28 -6.58 4.89
C LEU A 78 4.39 -7.12 5.79
N CYS A 79 4.59 -8.43 5.76
CA CYS A 79 5.58 -9.11 6.58
C CYS A 79 6.27 -10.21 5.77
N ASP A 80 7.53 -10.49 6.08
CA ASP A 80 8.21 -11.68 5.57
C ASP A 80 8.07 -12.81 6.61
N PRO A 81 7.56 -13.99 6.26
CA PRO A 81 7.50 -15.13 7.18
C PRO A 81 8.90 -15.58 7.67
N SER A 82 9.97 -15.21 6.96
CA SER A 82 11.36 -15.47 7.34
C SER A 82 11.82 -14.60 8.51
N ASP A 83 11.19 -13.44 8.73
CA ASP A 83 11.50 -12.53 9.85
C ASP A 83 10.89 -13.03 11.18
N GLY A 84 10.17 -14.15 11.15
CA GLY A 84 9.60 -14.78 12.34
C GLY A 84 8.55 -13.90 13.02
N ALA A 85 8.55 -13.91 14.36
CA ALA A 85 7.56 -13.19 15.17
C ALA A 85 7.77 -11.66 15.17
N ASP A 86 8.94 -11.18 14.73
CA ASP A 86 9.26 -9.74 14.70
C ASP A 86 8.64 -9.03 13.49
N GLY A 87 8.16 -9.79 12.49
CA GLY A 87 7.54 -9.24 11.29
C GLY A 87 6.14 -8.65 11.50
N CYS A 88 5.49 -8.92 12.65
CA CYS A 88 4.13 -8.47 12.92
C CYS A 88 3.96 -7.87 14.32
N PRO A 89 3.03 -6.91 14.50
CA PRO A 89 2.71 -6.38 15.82
C PRO A 89 2.16 -7.48 16.75
N ALA A 90 2.29 -7.26 18.06
CA ALA A 90 1.85 -8.22 19.07
C ALA A 90 0.38 -8.63 18.88
N GLY A 91 0.14 -9.95 18.84
CA GLY A 91 -1.19 -10.53 18.65
C GLY A 91 -1.62 -10.69 17.19
N LEU A 92 -0.73 -10.44 16.23
CA LEU A 92 -0.89 -10.76 14.81
C LEU A 92 0.17 -11.78 14.39
N SER A 93 -0.16 -12.64 13.44
CA SER A 93 0.75 -13.60 12.83
C SER A 93 0.98 -13.25 11.36
N CYS A 94 2.22 -13.42 10.90
CA CYS A 94 2.52 -13.25 9.48
C CYS A 94 1.99 -14.45 8.70
N VAL A 95 0.98 -14.22 7.85
CA VAL A 95 0.34 -15.27 7.05
C VAL A 95 0.29 -14.88 5.57
N PRO A 96 0.33 -15.85 4.64
CA PRO A 96 0.16 -15.55 3.22
C PRO A 96 -1.21 -14.90 2.95
N SER A 97 -1.22 -13.83 2.15
CA SER A 97 -2.48 -13.26 1.64
C SER A 97 -3.17 -14.26 0.71
N VAL A 98 -4.50 -14.34 0.77
CA VAL A 98 -5.27 -15.20 -0.16
C VAL A 98 -5.49 -14.55 -1.52
N THR A 99 -5.24 -13.25 -1.64
CA THR A 99 -5.28 -12.50 -2.90
C THR A 99 -3.89 -12.22 -3.44
N SER A 100 -3.77 -12.22 -4.77
CA SER A 100 -2.61 -11.68 -5.48
C SER A 100 -2.69 -10.15 -5.57
N PHE A 101 -2.50 -9.48 -4.44
CA PHE A 101 -2.67 -8.04 -4.31
C PHE A 101 -1.60 -7.22 -5.05
N THR A 102 -1.95 -5.99 -5.42
CA THR A 102 -1.07 -5.09 -6.19
C THR A 102 0.03 -4.55 -5.29
N LYS A 103 1.25 -5.05 -5.45
CA LYS A 103 2.42 -4.69 -4.63
C LYS A 103 3.65 -4.46 -5.47
N ASP A 104 4.66 -3.83 -4.87
CA ASP A 104 5.97 -3.77 -5.50
C ASP A 104 6.56 -5.18 -5.66
N PRO A 105 7.32 -5.45 -6.73
CA PRO A 105 7.86 -6.78 -7.00
C PRO A 105 8.73 -7.34 -5.86
N ALA A 106 9.40 -6.45 -5.13
CA ALA A 106 10.27 -6.80 -4.01
C ALA A 106 9.52 -6.99 -2.67
N SER A 107 8.27 -6.54 -2.55
CA SER A 107 7.51 -6.64 -1.31
C SER A 107 7.05 -8.08 -1.08
N PRO A 108 6.97 -8.57 0.17
CA PRO A 108 6.51 -9.93 0.46
C PRO A 108 5.02 -10.09 0.14
N GLY A 109 4.59 -11.34 -0.09
CA GLY A 109 3.20 -11.71 -0.38
C GLY A 109 2.37 -12.05 0.87
N SER A 110 2.93 -11.82 2.05
CA SER A 110 2.32 -12.15 3.34
C SER A 110 1.97 -10.89 4.10
N ILE A 111 0.93 -10.99 4.93
CA ILE A 111 0.37 -9.90 5.71
C ILE A 111 0.15 -10.34 7.16
N CYS A 112 0.15 -9.37 8.08
CA CYS A 112 -0.14 -9.62 9.48
C CYS A 112 -1.65 -9.75 9.70
N CYS A 113 -2.10 -10.94 10.15
CA CYS A 113 -3.50 -11.24 10.45
C CYS A 113 -3.66 -11.76 11.88
N LYS A 114 -4.81 -11.50 12.49
CA LYS A 114 -5.20 -11.95 13.84
C LYS A 114 -6.24 -13.04 13.75
#